data_AF-A0A9D4VFP8-F1
#
_entry.id   AF-A0A9D4VFP8-F1
#
_cell.length_a   1.000
_cell.length_b   1.000
_cell.length_c   1.000
_cell.angle_alpha   90.00
_cell.angle_beta   90.00
_cell.angle_gamma   90.00
#
_symmetry.space_group_name_H-M   'P 1'
#
loop_
_entity.id
_entity.type
_entity.pdbx_description
1 polymer ?
#
loop_
_entity_poly.entity_id
_entity_poly.type
_entity_poly.pdbx_seq_one_letter_code
_entity_poly.pdbx_strand_id
1 'polypeptide(L)'
;GKRQVQVRSKKESTSHMMGEALSAWAKASLAKAERYRDRSVEATSRVTSDCSLTKCVTVLDEMEDIPHDAYGKALEKFMNPDWREVFIAMSVERKRGWVLRL
;
A
#
# COMPACT_ATOMS: atom_id res chain seq x y z
N GLY A 1 -22.83 -57.52 -15.84
CA GLY A 1 -22.80 -56.32 -16.71
C GLY A 1 -23.22 -55.01 -16.03
N LYS A 2 -24.30 -54.94 -15.25
CA LYS A 2 -24.92 -53.65 -14.86
C LYS A 2 -24.30 -52.94 -13.63
N ARG A 3 -23.78 -53.68 -12.64
CA ARG A 3 -23.22 -53.09 -11.40
C ARG A 3 -21.88 -52.38 -11.60
N GLN A 4 -21.02 -52.86 -12.50
CA GLN A 4 -19.70 -52.24 -12.75
C GLN A 4 -19.80 -50.87 -13.46
N VAL A 5 -20.76 -50.70 -14.37
CA VAL A 5 -20.94 -49.45 -15.13
C VAL A 5 -21.40 -48.31 -14.23
N GLN A 6 -22.31 -48.58 -13.29
CA GLN A 6 -22.83 -47.58 -12.35
C GLN A 6 -21.77 -47.11 -11.34
N VAL A 7 -20.88 -48.01 -10.90
CA VAL A 7 -19.77 -47.66 -9.98
C VAL A 7 -18.72 -46.81 -10.67
N ARG A 8 -18.40 -47.12 -11.94
CA ARG A 8 -17.44 -46.34 -12.74
C ARG A 8 -17.95 -44.93 -12.99
N SER A 9 -19.23 -44.78 -13.35
CA SER A 9 -19.87 -43.48 -13.59
C SER A 9 -19.95 -42.60 -12.33
N LYS A 10 -20.24 -43.20 -11.15
CA LYS A 10 -20.20 -42.45 -9.88
C LYS A 10 -18.79 -41.94 -9.56
N LYS A 11 -17.76 -42.76 -9.77
CA LYS A 11 -16.36 -42.39 -9.49
C LYS A 11 -15.87 -41.28 -10.41
N GLU A 12 -16.28 -41.30 -11.67
CA GLU A 12 -15.99 -40.25 -12.66
C GLU A 12 -16.70 -38.94 -12.31
N SER A 13 -17.97 -39.00 -11.89
CA SER A 13 -18.74 -37.83 -11.44
C SER A 13 -18.14 -37.19 -10.18
N THR A 14 -17.71 -37.97 -9.19
CA THR A 14 -17.04 -37.43 -8.00
C THR A 14 -15.68 -36.82 -8.34
N SER A 15 -14.91 -37.44 -9.25
CA SER A 15 -13.65 -36.88 -9.73
C SER A 15 -13.84 -35.53 -10.45
N HIS A 16 -14.91 -35.41 -11.24
CA HIS A 16 -15.26 -34.16 -11.92
C HIS A 16 -15.60 -33.06 -10.92
N MET A 17 -16.45 -33.35 -9.93
CA MET A 17 -16.81 -32.40 -8.87
C MET A 17 -15.60 -31.94 -8.05
N MET A 18 -14.67 -32.84 -7.73
CA MET A 18 -13.42 -32.47 -7.04
C MET A 18 -12.54 -31.55 -7.90
N GLY A 19 -12.46 -31.81 -9.21
CA GLY A 19 -11.74 -30.94 -10.16
C GLY A 19 -12.33 -29.54 -10.24
N GLU A 20 -13.66 -29.43 -10.29
CA GLU A 20 -14.36 -28.15 -10.29
C GLU A 20 -14.16 -27.37 -8.97
N ALA A 21 -14.24 -28.06 -7.83
CA ALA A 21 -14.01 -27.46 -6.53
C ALA A 21 -12.58 -26.90 -6.39
N LEU A 22 -11.57 -27.64 -6.83
CA LEU A 22 -10.18 -27.19 -6.83
C LEU A 22 -9.97 -25.99 -7.77
N SER A 23 -10.60 -26.00 -8.96
CA SER A 23 -10.56 -24.87 -9.89
C SER A 23 -11.20 -23.62 -9.31
N ALA A 24 -12.36 -23.75 -8.65
CA ALA A 24 -13.03 -22.65 -7.97
C ALA A 24 -12.18 -22.09 -6.81
N TRP A 25 -11.55 -22.97 -6.03
CA TRP A 25 -10.67 -22.56 -4.94
C TRP A 25 -9.41 -21.84 -5.43
N ALA A 26 -8.79 -22.32 -6.52
CA ALA A 26 -7.64 -21.66 -7.14
C ALA A 26 -8.00 -20.24 -7.63
N LYS A 27 -9.15 -20.09 -8.31
CA LYS A 27 -9.65 -18.78 -8.77
C LYS A 27 -9.95 -17.84 -7.60
N ALA A 28 -10.60 -18.32 -6.55
CA ALA A 28 -10.89 -17.52 -5.36
C ALA A 28 -9.61 -17.08 -4.63
N SER A 29 -8.60 -17.96 -4.57
CA SER A 29 -7.31 -17.66 -3.96
C SER A 29 -6.53 -16.63 -4.77
N LEU A 30 -6.55 -16.73 -6.11
CA LEU A 30 -5.94 -15.75 -7.01
C LEU A 30 -6.60 -14.38 -6.85
N ALA A 31 -7.93 -14.30 -6.92
CA ALA A 31 -8.68 -13.06 -6.76
C ALA A 31 -8.45 -12.41 -5.38
N LYS A 32 -8.28 -13.23 -4.32
CA LYS A 32 -7.94 -12.72 -2.99
C LYS A 32 -6.51 -12.17 -2.95
N ALA A 33 -5.54 -12.85 -3.56
CA ALA A 33 -4.16 -12.39 -3.64
C ALA A 33 -4.04 -11.08 -4.45
N GLU A 34 -4.78 -10.95 -5.56
CA GLU A 34 -4.86 -9.71 -6.35
C GLU A 34 -5.45 -8.56 -5.53
N ARG A 35 -6.54 -8.78 -4.77
CA ARG A 35 -7.09 -7.75 -3.88
C ARG A 35 -6.10 -7.27 -2.81
N TYR A 36 -5.24 -8.15 -2.30
CA TYR A 36 -4.18 -7.75 -1.36
C TYR A 36 -3.10 -6.91 -2.06
N ARG A 37 -2.74 -7.25 -3.29
CA ARG A 37 -1.78 -6.49 -4.09
C ARG A 37 -2.33 -5.12 -4.46
N ASP A 38 -3.55 -5.03 -4.99
CA ASP A 38 -4.19 -3.76 -5.34
C ASP A 38 -4.34 -2.85 -4.13
N ARG A 39 -4.77 -3.40 -2.97
CA ARG A 39 -4.85 -2.61 -1.74
C ARG A 39 -3.49 -2.11 -1.26
N SER A 40 -2.44 -2.91 -1.41
CA SER A 40 -1.08 -2.51 -1.05
C SER A 40 -0.57 -1.43 -2.00
N VAL A 41 -0.75 -1.60 -3.31
CA VAL A 41 -0.28 -0.65 -4.33
C VAL A 41 -1.05 0.66 -4.23
N GLU A 42 -2.36 0.62 -3.99
CA GLU A 42 -3.18 1.83 -3.84
C GLU A 42 -2.90 2.57 -2.52
N ALA A 43 -2.67 1.85 -1.41
CA ALA A 43 -2.25 2.47 -0.15
C ALA A 43 -0.88 3.14 -0.28
N THR A 44 0.10 2.47 -0.91
CA THR A 44 1.42 3.05 -1.16
C THR A 44 1.36 4.18 -2.18
N SER A 45 0.52 4.09 -3.21
CA SER A 45 0.38 5.11 -4.26
C SER A 45 -0.33 6.37 -3.78
N ARG A 46 -1.34 6.26 -2.90
CA ARG A 46 -2.01 7.43 -2.31
C ARG A 46 -1.10 8.16 -1.31
N VAL A 47 -0.36 7.41 -0.48
CA VAL A 47 0.58 7.99 0.51
C VAL A 47 1.75 8.72 -0.17
N THR A 48 2.29 8.16 -1.26
CA THR A 48 3.41 8.76 -1.99
C THR A 48 3.02 9.99 -2.82
N SER A 49 1.79 10.05 -3.34
CA SER A 49 1.29 11.22 -4.08
C SER A 49 1.18 12.48 -3.21
N ASP A 50 0.97 12.32 -1.90
CA ASP A 50 0.73 13.43 -0.98
C ASP A 50 2.00 13.99 -0.32
N CYS A 51 3.16 13.36 -0.53
CA CYS A 51 4.43 13.69 0.12
C CYS A 51 5.52 14.12 -0.88
N SER A 52 5.12 14.88 -1.91
CA SER A 52 6.06 15.44 -2.88
C SER A 52 6.99 16.49 -2.23
N LEU A 53 8.18 16.68 -2.81
CA LEU A 53 9.12 17.71 -2.37
C LEU A 53 8.46 19.10 -2.41
N THR A 54 7.79 19.43 -3.51
CA THR A 54 7.09 20.71 -3.68
C THR A 54 6.09 20.95 -2.56
N LYS A 55 5.30 19.94 -2.18
CA LYS A 55 4.31 20.06 -1.10
C LYS A 55 4.98 20.26 0.27
N CYS A 56 6.13 19.61 0.52
CA CYS A 56 6.90 19.84 1.75
C CYS A 56 7.45 21.27 1.81
N VAL A 57 7.95 21.80 0.68
CA VAL A 57 8.45 23.18 0.59
C VAL A 57 7.32 24.18 0.79
N THR A 58 6.16 24.00 0.15
CA THR A 58 4.99 24.87 0.36
C THR A 58 4.58 24.92 1.83
N VAL A 59 4.50 23.77 2.50
CA VAL A 59 4.17 23.73 3.94
C VAL A 59 5.26 24.38 4.79
N LEU A 60 6.54 24.28 4.39
CA LEU A 60 7.64 24.94 5.09
C LEU A 60 7.60 26.47 4.91
N ASP A 61 7.24 26.96 3.73
CA ASP A 61 7.12 28.40 3.42
C ASP A 61 5.96 29.05 4.18
N GLU A 62 4.89 28.31 4.45
CA GLU A 62 3.76 28.77 5.27
C GLU A 62 4.11 28.92 6.77
N MET A 63 5.29 28.43 7.20
CA MET A 63 5.71 28.49 8.59
C MET A 63 6.44 29.80 8.88
N GLU A 64 5.86 30.61 9.76
CA GLU A 64 6.47 31.86 10.22
C GLU A 64 7.63 31.60 11.20
N ASP A 65 8.57 32.56 11.22
CA ASP A 65 9.72 32.59 12.13
C ASP A 65 10.65 31.36 12.07
N ILE A 66 10.85 30.79 10.89
CA ILE A 66 11.88 29.78 10.66
C ILE A 66 13.21 30.47 10.28
N PRO A 67 14.28 30.31 11.07
CA PRO A 67 15.61 30.79 10.71
C PRO A 67 16.11 30.20 9.39
N HIS A 68 16.88 30.97 8.63
CA HIS A 68 17.37 30.55 7.31
C HIS A 68 18.20 29.25 7.37
N ASP A 69 18.98 29.05 8.44
CA ASP A 69 19.78 27.82 8.62
C ASP A 69 18.87 26.60 8.84
N ALA A 70 17.83 26.73 9.66
CA ALA A 70 16.85 25.67 9.92
C ALA A 70 16.06 25.33 8.65
N TYR A 71 15.69 26.35 7.87
CA TYR A 71 15.04 26.17 6.57
C TYR A 71 15.92 25.37 5.60
N GLY A 72 17.19 25.74 5.47
CA GLY A 72 18.14 25.03 4.61
C GLY A 72 18.31 23.56 5.00
N LYS A 73 18.45 23.28 6.30
CA LYS A 73 18.54 21.91 6.81
C LYS A 73 17.28 21.09 6.55
N ALA A 74 16.10 21.71 6.63
CA ALA A 74 14.84 21.05 6.30
C ALA A 74 14.78 20.66 4.81
N LEU A 75 15.24 21.53 3.90
CA LEU A 75 15.34 21.21 2.47
C LEU A 75 16.27 20.01 2.21
N GLU A 76 17.41 19.94 2.89
CA GLU A 76 18.31 18.78 2.81
C GLU A 76 17.62 17.49 3.26
N LYS A 77 16.84 17.52 4.35
CA LYS A 77 16.05 16.36 4.80
C LYS A 77 15.00 15.95 3.78
N PHE A 78 14.34 16.90 3.14
CA PHE A 78 13.31 16.61 2.14
C PHE A 78 13.84 15.97 0.86
N MET A 79 15.16 15.86 0.64
CA MET A 79 15.69 15.04 -0.46
C MET A 79 15.34 13.55 -0.28
N ASN A 80 15.15 13.12 0.97
CA ASN A 80 14.75 11.76 1.28
C ASN A 80 13.20 11.65 1.35
N PRO A 81 12.58 10.71 0.60
CA PRO A 81 11.12 10.50 0.62
C PRO A 81 10.55 10.17 1.99
N ASP A 82 11.24 9.37 2.80
CA ASP A 82 10.73 8.93 4.10
C ASP A 82 10.61 10.13 5.06
N TRP A 83 11.56 11.06 4.99
CA TRP A 83 11.51 12.30 5.78
C TRP A 83 10.36 13.21 5.34
N ARG A 84 10.01 13.22 4.05
CA ARG A 84 8.83 13.95 3.54
C ARG A 84 7.54 13.37 4.08
N GLU A 85 7.40 12.05 4.08
CA GLU A 85 6.23 11.37 4.64
C GLU A 85 6.06 11.68 6.13
N VAL A 86 7.14 11.55 6.90
CA VAL A 86 7.14 11.87 8.33
C VAL A 86 6.76 13.33 8.56
N PHE A 87 7.35 14.27 7.81
CA PHE A 87 7.04 15.69 7.95
C PHE A 87 5.57 15.98 7.67
N ILE A 88 5.03 15.54 6.53
CA ILE A 88 3.63 15.78 6.14
C ILE A 88 2.66 15.20 7.17
N ALA A 89 2.96 14.05 7.77
CA ALA A 89 2.12 13.42 8.79
C ALA A 89 2.10 14.15 10.16
N MET A 90 3.08 15.00 10.48
CA MET A 90 3.11 15.74 11.76
C MET A 90 2.01 16.82 11.84
N SER A 91 1.56 17.20 13.04
CA SER A 91 0.77 18.43 13.22
C SER A 91 1.63 19.67 12.96
N VAL A 92 1.02 20.81 12.63
CA VAL A 92 1.72 22.08 12.35
C VAL A 92 2.67 22.47 13.50
N GLU A 93 2.21 22.38 14.74
CA GLU A 93 3.04 22.66 15.93
C GLU A 93 4.27 21.75 16.02
N ARG A 94 4.09 20.45 15.72
CA ARG A 94 5.18 19.47 15.74
C ARG A 94 6.15 19.66 14.59
N LYS A 95 5.65 20.01 13.39
CA LYS A 95 6.48 20.39 12.24
C LYS A 95 7.41 21.54 12.61
N ARG A 96 6.89 22.60 13.23
CA ARG A 96 7.68 23.78 13.61
C ARG A 96 8.76 23.43 14.63
N GLY A 97 8.38 22.72 15.68
CA GLY A 97 9.35 22.26 16.67
C GLY A 97 10.41 21.33 16.05
N TRP A 98 10.05 20.50 15.08
CA TRP A 98 10.99 19.62 14.39
C TRP A 98 11.98 20.39 13.54
N VAL A 99 11.53 21.34 12.71
CA VAL A 99 12.40 22.17 11.86
C VAL A 99 13.40 22.96 12.70
N LEU A 100 12.95 23.58 13.79
CA LEU A 100 13.82 24.38 14.67
C LEU A 100 14.89 23.58 15.42
N ARG A 101 14.81 22.26 15.42
CA ARG A 101 15.79 21.37 16.07
C ARG A 101 16.75 20.68 15.09
N LEU A 102 16.59 20.90 13.78
CA LEU A 102 17.53 20.40 12.77
C LEU A 102 18.85 21.16 12.88
#